data_AF-A0A955M9B1-F1
#
_entry.id   AF-A0A955M9B1-F1
#
_cell.length_a   1.000
_cell.length_b   1.000
_cell.length_c   1.000
_cell.angle_alpha   90.00
_cell.angle_beta   90.00
_cell.angle_gamma   90.00
#
_symmetry.space_group_name_H-M   'P 1'
#
loop_
_entity.id
_entity.type
_entity.pdbx_description
1 polymer ?
#
loop_
_entity_poly.entity_id
_entity_poly.type
_entity_poly.pdbx_seq_one_letter_code
_entity_poly.pdbx_strand_id
1 'polypeptide(L)'
;GCTGGTMCEYTCDSGYHDAGVNQCDANVCTGAPPLNAAICLGDDTNIPGNGDLALTLVPACTPGTWCEYACDDGYHLESGACAVNVCTGTIPINATVCTGDEANISGNSNVARTVVSSCTATKCEYTCDDGFNYNGSDCESLNQCIGAVPADATLCPGDDANIGGNSDVTRTVVPACTAGTKCEYTCVDTHHEDAGACIANVCLPPSYTNASYCSGDDSNVPGGADMVSQLVITCSATKCEYECDSGYSVNGGICEPDGEWIRVGLYLGQPAFSPACGDPFSGYPGYTLDRGDPCPASFLGDVYDCFDETIPGVGNRVELQCHQKL
;
A
#
# COMPACT_ATOMS: atom_id res chain seq x y z
N GLY A 1 -69.69 63.15 11.55
CA GLY A 1 -70.27 64.23 12.39
C GLY A 1 -71.26 65.00 11.57
N CYS A 2 -72.47 65.28 12.06
CA CYS A 2 -73.54 65.85 11.23
C CYS A 2 -73.62 67.38 11.40
N THR A 3 -73.31 68.14 10.35
CA THR A 3 -73.71 69.55 10.22
C THR A 3 -74.99 69.63 9.40
N GLY A 4 -75.94 70.45 9.84
CA GLY A 4 -77.34 70.39 9.45
C GLY A 4 -77.65 70.39 7.94
N GLY A 5 -78.60 69.55 7.56
CA GLY A 5 -79.31 69.62 6.28
C GLY A 5 -79.02 68.50 5.28
N THR A 6 -77.97 67.72 5.46
CA THR A 6 -77.64 66.55 4.62
C THR A 6 -77.36 65.33 5.48
N MET A 7 -77.68 64.15 4.94
CA MET A 7 -77.61 62.83 5.58
C MET A 7 -76.32 62.67 6.41
N CYS A 8 -76.43 62.08 7.60
CA CYS A 8 -75.26 61.77 8.42
C CYS A 8 -74.33 60.84 7.63
N GLU A 9 -73.18 61.35 7.20
CA GLU A 9 -72.12 60.55 6.59
C GLU A 9 -71.51 59.69 7.69
N TYR A 10 -71.76 58.38 7.62
CA TYR A 10 -71.12 57.38 8.43
C TYR A 10 -69.88 56.90 7.69
N THR A 11 -68.77 56.80 8.42
CA THR A 11 -67.54 56.17 7.93
C THR A 11 -67.37 54.87 8.67
N CYS A 12 -67.05 53.81 7.95
CA CYS A 12 -66.73 52.53 8.57
C CYS A 12 -65.40 52.61 9.35
N ASP A 13 -65.31 51.84 10.43
CA ASP A 13 -64.07 51.70 11.19
C ASP A 13 -63.00 51.00 10.33
N SER A 14 -61.73 51.14 10.71
CA SER A 14 -60.64 50.42 10.02
C SER A 14 -60.88 48.92 10.04
N GLY A 15 -60.73 48.28 8.87
CA GLY A 15 -61.05 46.86 8.71
C GLY A 15 -62.44 46.60 8.12
N TYR A 16 -63.20 47.66 7.82
CA TYR A 16 -64.53 47.57 7.23
C TYR A 16 -64.69 48.55 6.06
N HIS A 17 -65.59 48.22 5.14
CA HIS A 17 -65.98 49.08 4.02
C HIS A 17 -67.50 49.24 3.92
N ASP A 18 -67.95 50.32 3.27
CA ASP A 18 -69.37 50.59 3.07
C ASP A 18 -69.96 49.62 2.03
N ALA A 19 -70.81 48.71 2.50
CA ALA A 19 -71.54 47.76 1.66
C ALA A 19 -72.87 48.34 1.14
N GLY A 20 -73.15 49.62 1.45
CA GLY A 20 -74.40 50.30 1.16
C GLY A 20 -75.45 50.11 2.26
N VAL A 21 -76.54 50.87 2.18
CA VAL A 21 -77.70 50.77 3.10
C VAL A 21 -77.34 50.97 4.59
N ASN A 22 -76.42 51.89 4.91
CA ASN A 22 -75.96 52.11 6.29
C ASN A 22 -75.33 50.85 6.94
N GLN A 23 -74.68 50.00 6.14
CA GLN A 23 -74.02 48.78 6.58
C GLN A 23 -72.51 48.83 6.26
N CYS A 24 -71.70 48.44 7.24
CA CYS A 24 -70.26 48.23 7.08
C CYS A 24 -69.98 46.73 7.11
N ASP A 25 -69.35 46.20 6.06
CA ASP A 25 -68.89 44.81 6.00
C ASP A 25 -67.39 44.75 6.26
N ALA A 26 -66.93 43.66 6.89
CA ALA A 26 -65.50 43.47 7.12
C ALA A 26 -64.77 43.30 5.78
N ASN A 27 -63.59 43.89 5.65
CA ASN A 27 -62.72 43.65 4.50
C ASN A 27 -62.37 42.17 4.43
N VAL A 28 -62.48 41.57 3.24
CA VAL A 28 -62.12 40.18 3.01
C VAL A 28 -61.10 40.05 1.88
N CYS A 29 -60.43 38.90 1.85
CA CYS A 29 -59.64 38.51 0.68
C CYS A 29 -60.55 38.04 -0.45
N THR A 30 -60.35 38.57 -1.66
CA THR A 30 -61.14 38.25 -2.85
C THR A 30 -60.31 37.56 -3.92
N GLY A 31 -60.94 36.66 -4.67
CA GLY A 31 -60.27 35.82 -5.67
C GLY A 31 -60.43 34.33 -5.37
N ALA A 32 -59.96 33.48 -6.28
CA ALA A 32 -59.93 32.04 -6.08
C ALA A 32 -58.60 31.64 -5.41
N PRO A 33 -58.62 30.82 -4.34
CA PRO A 33 -57.42 30.26 -3.76
C PRO A 33 -56.58 29.52 -4.81
N PRO A 34 -55.26 29.77 -4.90
CA PRO A 34 -54.38 28.98 -5.76
C PRO A 34 -54.36 27.51 -5.35
N LEU A 35 -54.25 26.60 -6.32
CA LEU A 35 -54.09 25.16 -6.04
C LEU A 35 -52.71 24.89 -5.40
N ASN A 36 -52.66 24.00 -4.40
CA ASN A 36 -51.46 23.63 -3.65
C ASN A 36 -50.80 24.83 -2.95
N ALA A 37 -51.62 25.70 -2.39
CA ALA A 37 -51.19 26.84 -1.60
C ALA A 37 -52.11 27.03 -0.39
N ALA A 38 -51.54 27.56 0.68
CA ALA A 38 -52.25 27.92 1.89
C ALA A 38 -52.15 29.43 2.14
N ILE A 39 -53.19 29.97 2.78
CA ILE A 39 -53.16 31.36 3.24
C ILE A 39 -52.09 31.54 4.30
N CYS A 40 -51.37 32.65 4.22
CA CYS A 40 -50.39 33.03 5.22
C CYS A 40 -51.06 33.29 6.58
N LEU A 41 -50.38 32.94 7.66
CA LEU A 41 -50.98 32.95 8.99
C LEU A 41 -51.35 34.39 9.41
N GLY A 42 -52.65 34.65 9.52
CA GLY A 42 -53.21 35.95 9.93
C GLY A 42 -53.53 36.89 8.77
N ASP A 43 -53.24 36.52 7.54
CA ASP A 43 -53.44 37.34 6.34
C ASP A 43 -54.92 37.53 5.95
N ASP A 44 -55.83 36.74 6.50
CA ASP A 44 -57.28 36.88 6.40
C ASP A 44 -57.90 37.61 7.60
N THR A 45 -57.09 38.12 8.53
CA THR A 45 -57.57 38.77 9.74
C THR A 45 -57.25 40.26 9.77
N ASN A 46 -58.21 41.07 10.22
CA ASN A 46 -58.04 42.50 10.45
C ASN A 46 -57.44 43.26 9.25
N ILE A 47 -57.85 42.92 8.02
CA ILE A 47 -57.34 43.49 6.78
C ILE A 47 -57.56 45.01 6.79
N PRO A 48 -56.50 45.85 6.83
CA PRO A 48 -56.64 47.29 7.01
C PRO A 48 -57.13 47.97 5.73
N GLY A 49 -57.62 49.20 5.87
CA GLY A 49 -58.09 50.00 4.76
C GLY A 49 -59.62 49.95 4.60
N ASN A 50 -60.08 50.36 3.42
CA ASN A 50 -61.50 50.56 3.11
C ASN A 50 -61.84 49.85 1.79
N GLY A 51 -61.89 48.52 1.85
CA GLY A 51 -62.23 47.65 0.73
C GLY A 51 -61.57 46.28 0.80
N ASP A 52 -62.14 45.35 0.04
CA ASP A 52 -61.58 44.01 -0.14
C ASP A 52 -60.21 44.05 -0.85
N LEU A 53 -59.37 43.08 -0.51
CA LEU A 53 -58.04 42.94 -1.10
C LEU A 53 -57.96 41.68 -1.96
N ALA A 54 -57.32 41.78 -3.13
CA ALA A 54 -57.14 40.62 -4.00
C ALA A 54 -56.07 39.66 -3.44
N LEU A 55 -56.33 38.36 -3.56
CA LEU A 55 -55.37 37.33 -3.23
C LEU A 55 -54.08 37.47 -4.05
N THR A 56 -52.94 37.34 -3.39
CA THR A 56 -51.61 37.35 -4.02
C THR A 56 -50.85 36.08 -3.66
N LEU A 57 -50.41 35.34 -4.68
CA LEU A 57 -49.52 34.20 -4.48
C LEU A 57 -48.07 34.69 -4.40
N VAL A 58 -47.38 34.37 -3.30
CA VAL A 58 -46.03 34.83 -2.99
C VAL A 58 -45.08 33.64 -2.73
N PRO A 59 -43.77 33.80 -2.94
CA PRO A 59 -42.81 32.72 -2.71
C PRO A 59 -42.62 32.40 -1.21
N ALA A 60 -42.89 33.36 -0.33
CA ALA A 60 -42.91 33.19 1.11
C ALA A 60 -43.82 34.25 1.75
N CYS A 61 -44.48 33.90 2.85
CA CYS A 61 -45.31 34.83 3.61
C CYS A 61 -44.48 36.01 4.11
N THR A 62 -44.97 37.22 3.88
CA THR A 62 -44.34 38.45 4.34
C THR A 62 -45.04 38.92 5.62
N PRO A 63 -44.31 39.27 6.70
CA PRO A 63 -44.96 39.81 7.88
C PRO A 63 -45.56 41.20 7.61
N GLY A 64 -46.83 41.40 7.96
CA GLY A 64 -47.51 42.70 7.85
C GLY A 64 -48.08 43.02 6.47
N THR A 65 -48.17 42.02 5.61
CA THR A 65 -49.00 41.99 4.40
C THR A 65 -50.27 41.20 4.68
N TRP A 66 -51.23 41.28 3.77
CA TRP A 66 -52.53 40.60 3.88
C TRP A 66 -52.87 39.94 2.57
N CYS A 67 -53.75 38.95 2.65
CA CYS A 67 -54.22 38.17 1.51
C CYS A 67 -53.09 37.49 0.72
N GLU A 68 -51.96 37.18 1.35
CA GLU A 68 -50.91 36.39 0.75
C GLU A 68 -51.19 34.89 0.91
N TYR A 69 -50.90 34.15 -0.15
CA TYR A 69 -50.81 32.70 -0.14
C TYR A 69 -49.38 32.29 -0.43
N ALA A 70 -48.91 31.24 0.23
CA ALA A 70 -47.65 30.58 -0.09
C ALA A 70 -47.94 29.15 -0.53
N CYS A 71 -47.10 28.61 -1.42
CA CYS A 71 -47.22 27.23 -1.84
C CYS A 71 -47.08 26.25 -0.66
N ASP A 72 -47.83 25.16 -0.72
CA ASP A 72 -47.77 24.08 0.27
C ASP A 72 -46.40 23.42 0.28
N ASP A 73 -46.06 22.73 1.37
CA ASP A 73 -44.84 21.92 1.44
C ASP A 73 -44.79 20.92 0.28
N GLY A 74 -43.67 20.92 -0.45
CA GLY A 74 -43.53 20.13 -1.68
C GLY A 74 -43.80 20.90 -2.98
N TYR A 75 -44.17 22.17 -2.88
CA TYR A 75 -44.45 23.05 -4.03
C TYR A 75 -43.71 24.38 -3.93
N HIS A 76 -43.37 24.96 -5.07
CA HIS A 76 -42.73 26.28 -5.17
C HIS A 76 -43.46 27.18 -6.16
N LEU A 77 -43.30 28.49 -6.00
CA LEU A 77 -43.85 29.47 -6.91
C LEU A 77 -43.06 29.48 -8.23
N GLU A 78 -43.71 29.06 -9.31
CA GLU A 78 -43.18 29.11 -10.66
C GLU A 78 -44.23 29.67 -11.62
N SER A 79 -43.87 30.71 -12.36
CA SER A 79 -44.75 31.32 -13.37
C SER A 79 -46.16 31.71 -12.87
N GLY A 80 -46.27 32.11 -11.60
CA GLY A 80 -47.54 32.53 -10.99
C GLY A 80 -48.44 31.39 -10.50
N ALA A 81 -47.93 30.16 -10.41
CA ALA A 81 -48.63 29.01 -9.85
C ALA A 81 -47.70 28.18 -8.96
N CYS A 82 -48.28 27.30 -8.14
CA CYS A 82 -47.50 26.35 -7.34
C CYS A 82 -47.19 25.10 -8.18
N ALA A 83 -45.90 24.90 -8.46
CA ALA A 83 -45.37 23.74 -9.16
C ALA A 83 -44.73 22.77 -8.16
N VAL A 84 -44.80 21.47 -8.44
CA VAL A 84 -44.17 20.43 -7.60
C VAL A 84 -42.65 20.64 -7.61
N ASN A 85 -42.01 20.52 -6.45
CA ASN A 85 -40.55 20.56 -6.35
C ASN A 85 -39.92 19.38 -7.10
N VAL A 86 -38.83 19.65 -7.82
CA VAL A 86 -38.09 18.64 -8.56
C VAL A 86 -36.59 18.70 -8.27
N CYS A 87 -35.89 17.60 -8.53
CA CYS A 87 -34.44 17.58 -8.58
C CYS A 87 -33.96 18.28 -9.87
N THR A 88 -33.08 19.27 -9.70
CA THR A 88 -32.56 20.12 -10.78
C THR A 88 -31.06 19.91 -11.00
N GLY A 89 -30.57 20.30 -12.17
CA GLY A 89 -29.21 20.00 -12.62
C GLY A 89 -29.15 18.74 -13.48
N THR A 90 -27.96 18.41 -13.99
CA THR A 90 -27.75 17.18 -14.76
C THR A 90 -27.63 15.96 -13.84
N ILE A 91 -28.00 14.79 -14.33
CA ILE A 91 -27.70 13.53 -13.64
C ILE A 91 -26.17 13.38 -13.63
N PRO A 92 -25.53 13.22 -12.45
CA PRO A 92 -24.09 13.03 -12.37
C PRO A 92 -23.65 11.77 -13.14
N ILE A 93 -22.48 11.83 -13.79
CA ILE A 93 -21.94 10.69 -14.54
C ILE A 93 -21.41 9.62 -13.57
N ASN A 94 -21.58 8.34 -13.92
CA ASN A 94 -21.14 7.20 -13.12
C ASN A 94 -21.69 7.22 -11.67
N ALA A 95 -22.93 7.68 -11.52
CA ALA A 95 -23.61 7.74 -10.25
C ALA A 95 -25.04 7.25 -10.38
N THR A 96 -25.51 6.57 -9.35
CA THR A 96 -26.87 6.07 -9.21
C THR A 96 -27.61 6.89 -8.17
N VAL A 97 -28.88 7.17 -8.44
CA VAL A 97 -29.76 7.91 -7.54
C VAL A 97 -29.98 7.16 -6.23
N CYS A 98 -29.97 7.89 -5.12
CA CYS A 98 -30.36 7.36 -3.82
C CYS A 98 -31.84 6.94 -3.83
N THR A 99 -32.15 5.82 -3.17
CA THR A 99 -33.50 5.25 -3.24
C THR A 99 -34.52 6.20 -2.60
N GLY A 100 -35.47 6.68 -3.41
CA GLY A 100 -36.55 7.56 -2.97
C GLY A 100 -36.23 9.06 -3.01
N ASP A 101 -35.10 9.46 -3.59
CA ASP A 101 -34.63 10.84 -3.59
C ASP A 101 -35.26 11.75 -4.64
N GLU A 102 -35.86 11.16 -5.67
CA GLU A 102 -36.59 11.87 -6.74
C GLU A 102 -38.08 12.05 -6.42
N ALA A 103 -38.49 11.77 -5.17
CA ALA A 103 -39.89 11.84 -4.74
C ALA A 103 -40.05 12.57 -3.39
N ASN A 104 -41.22 13.22 -3.21
CA ASN A 104 -41.62 13.89 -1.98
C ASN A 104 -40.58 14.91 -1.49
N ILE A 105 -40.15 15.80 -2.38
CA ILE A 105 -39.14 16.84 -2.09
C ILE A 105 -39.82 17.94 -1.29
N SER A 106 -39.66 17.94 0.03
CA SER A 106 -40.19 18.94 0.94
C SER A 106 -39.57 20.32 0.72
N GLY A 107 -40.21 21.36 1.24
CA GLY A 107 -39.82 22.76 1.13
C GLY A 107 -40.58 23.49 0.03
N ASN A 108 -40.12 24.69 -0.27
CA ASN A 108 -40.73 25.62 -1.23
C ASN A 108 -39.79 26.01 -2.38
N SER A 109 -38.87 25.11 -2.73
CA SER A 109 -37.94 25.32 -3.85
C SER A 109 -37.46 24.00 -4.42
N ASN A 110 -37.01 24.04 -5.68
CA ASN A 110 -36.31 22.93 -6.30
C ASN A 110 -34.98 22.64 -5.59
N VAL A 111 -34.58 21.37 -5.58
CA VAL A 111 -33.35 20.91 -4.93
C VAL A 111 -32.33 20.53 -6.01
N ALA A 112 -31.07 20.91 -5.82
CA ALA A 112 -30.00 20.57 -6.75
C ALA A 112 -29.55 19.11 -6.53
N ARG A 113 -29.31 18.39 -7.63
CA ARG A 113 -28.69 17.06 -7.59
C ARG A 113 -27.28 17.15 -7.00
N THR A 114 -26.95 16.25 -6.08
CA THR A 114 -25.66 16.24 -5.40
C THR A 114 -25.12 14.82 -5.32
N VAL A 115 -23.83 14.64 -5.63
CA VAL A 115 -23.14 13.37 -5.38
C VAL A 115 -22.68 13.34 -3.94
N VAL A 116 -22.89 12.21 -3.26
CA VAL A 116 -22.49 11.98 -1.87
C VAL A 116 -21.77 10.64 -1.75
N SER A 117 -20.94 10.49 -0.72
CA SER A 117 -20.27 9.22 -0.42
C SER A 117 -21.24 8.13 0.05
N SER A 118 -22.39 8.50 0.61
CA SER A 118 -23.43 7.59 1.05
C SER A 118 -24.77 8.32 1.13
N CYS A 119 -25.86 7.65 0.76
CA CYS A 119 -27.21 8.22 0.85
C CYS A 119 -27.57 8.65 2.27
N THR A 120 -28.24 9.79 2.38
CA THR A 120 -28.73 10.39 3.62
C THR A 120 -30.26 10.58 3.57
N ALA A 121 -30.79 11.42 4.45
CA ALA A 121 -32.21 11.81 4.43
C ALA A 121 -32.48 13.02 3.52
N THR A 122 -31.42 13.70 3.06
CA THR A 122 -31.53 14.78 2.08
C THR A 122 -32.00 14.21 0.75
N LYS A 123 -32.73 15.02 -0.03
CA LYS A 123 -33.24 14.62 -1.35
C LYS A 123 -32.28 14.98 -2.46
N CYS A 124 -32.49 14.36 -3.62
CA CYS A 124 -31.69 14.53 -4.83
C CYS A 124 -30.22 14.12 -4.69
N GLU A 125 -29.93 13.16 -3.80
CA GLU A 125 -28.59 12.60 -3.63
C GLU A 125 -28.35 11.42 -4.58
N TYR A 126 -27.08 11.28 -4.97
CA TYR A 126 -26.58 10.23 -5.86
C TYR A 126 -25.30 9.65 -5.26
N THR A 127 -25.10 8.35 -5.36
CA THR A 127 -23.86 7.66 -4.95
C THR A 127 -23.13 7.13 -6.18
N CYS A 128 -21.80 7.06 -6.11
CA CYS A 128 -21.00 6.54 -7.20
C CYS A 128 -21.31 5.08 -7.52
N ASP A 129 -21.33 4.76 -8.81
CA ASP A 129 -21.51 3.41 -9.31
C ASP A 129 -20.31 2.52 -8.93
N ASP A 130 -20.51 1.21 -8.98
CA ASP A 130 -19.44 0.25 -8.77
C ASP A 130 -18.26 0.53 -9.73
N GLY A 131 -17.04 0.65 -9.19
CA GLY A 131 -15.84 0.99 -9.95
C GLY A 131 -15.50 2.48 -10.00
N PHE A 132 -16.27 3.33 -9.31
CA PHE A 132 -16.05 4.76 -9.19
C PHE A 132 -16.03 5.19 -7.72
N ASN A 133 -15.25 6.24 -7.40
CA ASN A 133 -15.15 6.80 -6.06
C ASN A 133 -15.59 8.26 -6.04
N TYR A 134 -16.22 8.64 -4.91
CA TYR A 134 -16.56 10.03 -4.65
C TYR A 134 -15.31 10.83 -4.28
N ASN A 135 -15.02 11.88 -5.05
CA ASN A 135 -13.85 12.74 -4.84
C ASN A 135 -14.15 14.05 -4.06
N GLY A 136 -15.38 14.21 -3.56
CA GLY A 136 -15.84 15.44 -2.91
C GLY A 136 -16.79 16.30 -3.75
N SER A 137 -16.94 16.01 -5.04
CA SER A 137 -17.96 16.64 -5.89
C SER A 137 -18.54 15.72 -6.96
N ASP A 138 -17.77 14.74 -7.45
CA ASP A 138 -18.12 13.87 -8.57
C ASP A 138 -17.68 12.42 -8.34
N CYS A 139 -18.11 11.55 -9.25
CA CYS A 139 -17.72 10.15 -9.33
C CYS A 139 -16.64 9.94 -10.39
N GLU A 140 -15.42 9.69 -9.92
CA GLU A 140 -14.26 9.46 -10.79
C GLU A 140 -13.89 7.99 -10.81
N SER A 141 -13.34 7.54 -11.95
CA SER A 141 -12.88 6.16 -12.10
C SER A 141 -11.83 5.83 -11.06
N LEU A 142 -11.88 4.61 -10.52
CA LEU A 142 -10.78 4.09 -9.72
C LEU A 142 -9.50 4.10 -10.58
N ASN A 143 -8.44 4.76 -10.10
CA ASN A 143 -7.14 4.61 -10.72
C ASN A 143 -6.70 3.16 -10.58
N GLN A 144 -5.85 2.71 -11.50
CA GLN A 144 -5.41 1.32 -11.55
C GLN A 144 -3.89 1.22 -11.63
N CYS A 145 -3.37 0.05 -11.24
CA CYS A 145 -1.98 -0.30 -11.49
C CYS A 145 -1.79 -0.64 -12.97
N ILE A 146 -1.05 0.20 -13.69
CA ILE A 146 -0.77 0.05 -15.12
C ILE A 146 0.65 -0.47 -15.38
N GLY A 147 0.90 -0.95 -16.61
CA GLY A 147 2.15 -1.61 -16.99
C GLY A 147 2.06 -3.13 -16.87
N ALA A 148 3.07 -3.84 -17.36
CA ALA A 148 3.12 -5.30 -17.22
C ALA A 148 3.28 -5.72 -15.75
N VAL A 149 2.72 -6.87 -15.38
CA VAL A 149 3.04 -7.48 -14.07
C VAL A 149 4.51 -7.93 -14.14
N PRO A 150 5.38 -7.47 -13.23
CA PRO A 150 6.78 -7.91 -13.23
C PRO A 150 6.88 -9.43 -13.05
N ALA A 151 7.74 -10.08 -13.83
CA ALA A 151 8.05 -11.49 -13.64
C ALA A 151 8.84 -11.71 -12.34
N ASP A 152 8.69 -12.89 -11.73
CA ASP A 152 9.42 -13.30 -10.53
C ASP A 152 9.27 -12.31 -9.35
N ALA A 153 8.11 -11.67 -9.27
CA ALA A 153 7.76 -10.70 -8.24
C ALA A 153 6.37 -10.96 -7.64
N THR A 154 6.16 -10.48 -6.42
CA THR A 154 4.91 -10.57 -5.68
C THR A 154 4.41 -9.16 -5.37
N LEU A 155 3.12 -8.91 -5.60
CA LEU A 155 2.47 -7.63 -5.28
C LEU A 155 2.55 -7.34 -3.77
N CYS A 156 2.88 -6.11 -3.42
CA CYS A 156 2.88 -5.66 -2.03
C CYS A 156 1.45 -5.70 -1.44
N PRO A 157 1.29 -6.13 -0.17
CA PRO A 157 -0.05 -6.31 0.40
C PRO A 157 -0.90 -5.02 0.39
N GLY A 158 -1.99 -5.02 -0.37
CA GLY A 158 -2.94 -3.91 -0.45
C GLY A 158 -2.56 -2.79 -1.42
N ASP A 159 -1.54 -3.01 -2.26
CA ASP A 159 -1.06 -2.02 -3.23
C ASP A 159 -1.93 -1.88 -4.48
N ASP A 160 -2.81 -2.85 -4.73
CA ASP A 160 -3.84 -2.84 -5.77
C ASP A 160 -5.20 -2.31 -5.27
N ALA A 161 -5.33 -2.07 -3.97
CA ALA A 161 -6.56 -1.61 -3.35
C ALA A 161 -6.55 -0.09 -3.14
N ASN A 162 -7.69 0.54 -3.41
CA ASN A 162 -7.92 1.97 -3.19
C ASN A 162 -6.76 2.83 -3.69
N ILE A 163 -6.43 2.68 -4.97
CA ILE A 163 -5.39 3.47 -5.64
C ILE A 163 -5.94 4.91 -5.75
N GLY A 164 -5.80 5.65 -4.65
CA GLY A 164 -6.23 7.04 -4.54
C GLY A 164 -5.38 7.95 -5.43
N GLY A 165 -5.79 9.21 -5.57
CA GLY A 165 -5.14 10.20 -6.42
C GLY A 165 -5.89 10.48 -7.72
N ASN A 166 -5.25 11.17 -8.66
CA ASN A 166 -5.89 11.68 -9.89
C ASN A 166 -5.37 10.99 -11.17
N SER A 167 -4.64 9.87 -11.04
CA SER A 167 -4.07 9.16 -12.19
C SER A 167 -3.68 7.73 -11.87
N ASP A 168 -3.67 6.88 -12.92
CA ASP A 168 -3.09 5.54 -12.88
C ASP A 168 -1.65 5.52 -12.35
N VAL A 169 -1.31 4.45 -11.63
CA VAL A 169 0.01 4.27 -11.01
C VAL A 169 0.75 3.15 -11.74
N THR A 170 1.99 3.41 -12.16
CA THR A 170 2.79 2.39 -12.86
C THR A 170 3.29 1.35 -11.87
N ARG A 171 3.19 0.06 -12.24
CA ARG A 171 3.74 -1.04 -11.47
C ARG A 171 5.26 -0.92 -11.39
N THR A 172 5.81 -1.03 -10.18
CA THR A 172 7.25 -0.90 -9.93
C THR A 172 7.76 -2.03 -9.06
N VAL A 173 8.91 -2.59 -9.41
CA VAL A 173 9.65 -3.49 -8.52
C VAL A 173 10.43 -2.65 -7.51
N VAL A 174 10.36 -3.04 -6.25
CA VAL A 174 11.04 -2.38 -5.13
C VAL A 174 11.73 -3.44 -4.26
N PRO A 175 12.82 -3.07 -3.55
CA PRO A 175 13.52 -4.00 -2.67
C PRO A 175 12.68 -4.38 -1.42
N ALA A 176 11.74 -3.53 -1.01
CA ALA A 176 10.80 -3.80 0.07
C ALA A 176 9.52 -2.97 -0.12
N CYS A 177 8.38 -3.49 0.35
CA CYS A 177 7.11 -2.76 0.31
C CYS A 177 7.20 -1.48 1.15
N THR A 178 6.79 -0.37 0.56
CA THR A 178 6.77 0.93 1.24
C THR A 178 5.35 1.22 1.72
N ALA A 179 5.22 1.79 2.92
CA ALA A 179 3.90 2.09 3.46
C ALA A 179 3.32 3.34 2.77
N GLY A 180 2.12 3.22 2.20
CA GLY A 180 1.37 4.33 1.60
C GLY A 180 1.67 4.61 0.14
N THR A 181 2.65 3.93 -0.43
CA THR A 181 2.85 3.76 -1.88
C THR A 181 1.86 2.71 -2.42
N LYS A 182 1.73 2.65 -3.74
CA LYS A 182 0.79 1.76 -4.44
C LYS A 182 1.47 1.14 -5.64
N CYS A 183 0.95 0.02 -6.08
CA CYS A 183 1.44 -0.76 -7.22
C CYS A 183 2.89 -1.23 -7.12
N GLU A 184 3.41 -1.41 -5.91
CA GLU A 184 4.75 -1.94 -5.67
C GLU A 184 4.77 -3.47 -5.67
N TYR A 185 5.87 -4.04 -6.13
CA TYR A 185 6.13 -5.48 -6.15
C TYR A 185 7.50 -5.76 -5.53
N THR A 186 7.62 -6.79 -4.70
CA THR A 186 8.92 -7.28 -4.22
C THR A 186 9.28 -8.57 -4.94
N CYS A 187 10.56 -8.78 -5.20
CA CYS A 187 11.01 -10.02 -5.82
C CYS A 187 10.70 -11.24 -4.95
N VAL A 188 10.49 -12.39 -5.60
CA VAL A 188 10.41 -13.68 -4.88
C VAL A 188 11.73 -13.99 -4.20
N ASP A 189 11.73 -14.85 -3.18
CA ASP A 189 12.90 -15.11 -2.32
C ASP A 189 14.19 -15.52 -3.07
N THR A 190 14.07 -16.13 -4.25
CA THR A 190 15.20 -16.55 -5.09
C THR A 190 15.72 -15.47 -6.04
N HIS A 191 15.18 -14.25 -5.95
CA HIS A 191 15.49 -13.12 -6.80
C HIS A 191 15.66 -11.84 -5.96
N HIS A 192 16.38 -10.87 -6.51
CA HIS A 192 16.52 -9.54 -5.93
C HIS A 192 16.24 -8.46 -6.97
N GLU A 193 15.93 -7.25 -6.49
CA GLU A 193 15.70 -6.10 -7.34
C GLU A 193 17.03 -5.57 -7.86
N ASP A 194 17.14 -5.48 -9.19
CA ASP A 194 18.21 -4.74 -9.88
C ASP A 194 17.61 -3.97 -11.05
N ALA A 195 17.85 -2.67 -11.07
CA ALA A 195 17.40 -1.74 -12.10
C ALA A 195 15.90 -1.85 -12.46
N GLY A 196 15.03 -2.09 -11.47
CA GLY A 196 13.58 -2.19 -11.64
C GLY A 196 13.09 -3.55 -12.16
N ALA A 197 13.94 -4.58 -12.15
CA ALA A 197 13.58 -5.94 -12.51
C ALA A 197 13.99 -6.92 -11.40
N CYS A 198 13.32 -8.07 -11.35
CA CYS A 198 13.75 -9.18 -10.50
C CYS A 198 14.75 -10.04 -11.26
N ILE A 199 15.96 -10.14 -10.74
CA ILE A 199 17.03 -10.99 -11.28
C ILE A 199 17.33 -12.12 -10.30
N ALA A 200 17.64 -13.31 -10.82
CA ALA A 200 17.91 -14.47 -9.98
C ALA A 200 19.15 -14.24 -9.11
N ASN A 201 19.06 -14.60 -7.83
CA ASN A 201 20.21 -14.56 -6.93
C ASN A 201 21.27 -15.56 -7.41
N VAL A 202 22.53 -15.14 -7.33
CA VAL A 202 23.66 -15.99 -7.70
C VAL A 202 24.63 -16.20 -6.55
N CYS A 203 25.41 -17.27 -6.65
CA CYS A 203 26.55 -17.48 -5.79
C CYS A 203 27.74 -16.67 -6.28
N LEU A 204 28.16 -15.69 -5.49
CA LEU A 204 29.33 -14.85 -5.75
C LEU A 204 30.62 -15.57 -5.39
N PRO A 205 31.77 -15.15 -5.96
CA PRO A 205 33.09 -15.61 -5.56
C PRO A 205 33.33 -15.49 -4.04
N PRO A 206 34.24 -16.28 -3.46
CA PRO A 206 35.36 -16.99 -4.10
C PRO A 206 34.99 -18.32 -4.78
N SER A 207 35.76 -18.70 -5.80
CA SER A 207 35.77 -20.06 -6.35
C SER A 207 36.94 -20.85 -5.76
N TYR A 208 36.72 -22.10 -5.37
CA TYR A 208 37.73 -22.95 -4.77
C TYR A 208 38.31 -23.93 -5.80
N THR A 209 39.64 -24.14 -5.77
CA THR A 209 40.30 -25.13 -6.63
C THR A 209 40.19 -26.52 -6.00
N ASN A 210 39.99 -27.56 -6.82
CA ASN A 210 39.75 -28.95 -6.37
C ASN A 210 38.51 -29.06 -5.46
N ALA A 211 37.48 -28.30 -5.79
CA ALA A 211 36.20 -28.29 -5.12
C ALA A 211 35.09 -28.11 -6.15
N SER A 212 33.92 -28.61 -5.83
CA SER A 212 32.70 -28.44 -6.61
C SER A 212 31.56 -27.95 -5.72
N TYR A 213 30.59 -27.25 -6.31
CA TYR A 213 29.37 -26.90 -5.58
C TYR A 213 28.73 -28.17 -5.03
N CYS A 214 28.28 -28.09 -3.79
CA CYS A 214 27.33 -29.04 -3.24
C CYS A 214 26.14 -29.18 -4.20
N SER A 215 25.59 -30.39 -4.30
CA SER A 215 24.59 -30.71 -5.34
C SER A 215 23.37 -29.78 -5.27
N GLY A 216 23.26 -28.88 -6.26
CA GLY A 216 22.14 -27.95 -6.43
C GLY A 216 22.29 -26.64 -5.65
N ASP A 217 23.45 -26.35 -5.07
CA ASP A 217 23.70 -25.14 -4.26
C ASP A 217 23.88 -23.86 -5.07
N ASP A 218 24.14 -24.00 -6.37
CA ASP A 218 24.24 -22.95 -7.37
C ASP A 218 22.90 -22.62 -8.04
N SER A 219 21.79 -23.19 -7.52
CA SER A 219 20.46 -23.01 -8.06
C SER A 219 19.46 -22.61 -6.98
N ASN A 220 18.50 -21.74 -7.35
CA ASN A 220 17.45 -21.24 -6.46
C ASN A 220 18.00 -20.67 -5.13
N VAL A 221 19.02 -19.81 -5.23
CA VAL A 221 19.69 -19.20 -4.08
C VAL A 221 18.69 -18.27 -3.34
N PRO A 222 18.33 -18.55 -2.07
CA PRO A 222 17.31 -17.80 -1.33
C PRO A 222 17.87 -16.52 -0.71
N GLY A 223 17.01 -15.69 -0.10
CA GLY A 223 17.43 -14.58 0.76
C GLY A 223 17.40 -13.20 0.13
N GLY A 224 16.82 -13.04 -1.07
CA GLY A 224 16.59 -11.74 -1.69
C GLY A 224 17.84 -10.92 -2.00
N ALA A 225 19.00 -11.58 -2.12
CA ALA A 225 20.28 -10.99 -2.54
C ALA A 225 21.25 -12.08 -2.99
N ASP A 226 22.30 -11.67 -3.69
CA ASP A 226 23.43 -12.54 -4.00
C ASP A 226 24.15 -13.04 -2.73
N MET A 227 24.56 -14.31 -2.75
CA MET A 227 25.19 -14.97 -1.62
C MET A 227 26.68 -15.25 -1.91
N VAL A 228 27.56 -14.99 -0.94
CA VAL A 228 28.99 -15.32 -1.08
C VAL A 228 29.19 -16.82 -0.90
N SER A 229 29.91 -17.45 -1.84
CA SER A 229 30.21 -18.88 -1.77
C SER A 229 31.14 -19.22 -0.60
N GLN A 230 30.97 -20.41 -0.01
CA GLN A 230 31.77 -20.88 1.11
C GLN A 230 32.25 -22.32 0.92
N LEU A 231 33.46 -22.63 1.38
CA LEU A 231 33.98 -24.00 1.42
C LEU A 231 33.60 -24.68 2.74
N VAL A 232 33.01 -25.86 2.67
CA VAL A 232 32.55 -26.65 3.83
C VAL A 232 33.15 -28.05 3.82
N ILE A 233 33.23 -28.66 5.01
CA ILE A 233 33.68 -30.05 5.18
C ILE A 233 32.58 -31.04 4.78
N THR A 234 31.31 -30.64 4.94
CA THR A 234 30.16 -31.50 4.63
C THR A 234 29.04 -30.60 4.15
N CYS A 235 28.48 -30.92 2.99
CA CYS A 235 27.33 -30.21 2.43
C CYS A 235 26.14 -30.22 3.40
N SER A 236 25.44 -29.10 3.46
CA SER A 236 24.27 -28.89 4.30
C SER A 236 23.07 -28.46 3.45
N ALA A 237 22.06 -27.85 4.10
CA ALA A 237 20.93 -27.24 3.40
C ALA A 237 21.18 -25.77 3.02
N THR A 238 22.28 -25.19 3.49
CA THR A 238 22.68 -23.82 3.13
C THR A 238 23.12 -23.79 1.68
N LYS A 239 22.78 -22.74 0.94
CA LYS A 239 23.18 -22.59 -0.46
C LYS A 239 24.57 -22.00 -0.61
N CYS A 240 25.10 -22.09 -1.83
CA CYS A 240 26.43 -21.63 -2.21
C CYS A 240 27.58 -22.31 -1.43
N GLU A 241 27.40 -23.56 -1.03
CA GLU A 241 28.47 -24.35 -0.41
C GLU A 241 29.28 -25.11 -1.47
N TYR A 242 30.59 -25.19 -1.24
CA TYR A 242 31.53 -26.05 -1.96
C TYR A 242 32.00 -27.18 -1.05
N GLU A 243 32.16 -28.37 -1.61
CA GLU A 243 32.86 -29.49 -0.99
C GLU A 243 34.12 -29.81 -1.81
N CYS A 244 35.18 -30.25 -1.14
CA CYS A 244 36.39 -30.68 -1.84
C CYS A 244 36.10 -31.89 -2.71
N ASP A 245 36.72 -31.92 -3.89
CA ASP A 245 36.61 -33.05 -4.80
C ASP A 245 37.23 -34.31 -4.16
N SER A 246 36.84 -35.49 -4.65
CA SER A 246 37.35 -36.77 -4.12
C SER A 246 38.89 -36.83 -4.14
N GLY A 247 39.48 -37.18 -2.99
CA GLY A 247 40.93 -37.17 -2.80
C GLY A 247 41.48 -35.85 -2.27
N TYR A 248 40.62 -34.94 -1.80
CA TYR A 248 40.99 -33.69 -1.15
C TYR A 248 40.17 -33.44 0.12
N SER A 249 40.78 -32.78 1.11
CA SER A 249 40.17 -32.38 2.38
C SER A 249 40.35 -30.89 2.65
N VAL A 250 39.41 -30.29 3.37
CA VAL A 250 39.46 -28.87 3.76
C VAL A 250 40.56 -28.65 4.79
N ASN A 251 41.54 -27.79 4.47
CA ASN A 251 42.55 -27.32 5.40
C ASN A 251 42.81 -25.82 5.17
N GLY A 252 42.74 -24.99 6.21
CA GLY A 252 43.00 -23.55 6.09
C GLY A 252 42.11 -22.78 5.09
N GLY A 253 40.92 -23.29 4.75
CA GLY A 253 40.01 -22.67 3.77
C GLY A 253 40.33 -22.99 2.31
N ILE A 254 41.19 -23.97 2.05
CA ILE A 254 41.48 -24.53 0.72
C ILE A 254 41.31 -26.06 0.73
N CYS A 255 41.21 -26.67 -0.45
CA CYS A 255 41.18 -28.13 -0.62
C CYS A 255 42.60 -28.66 -0.87
N GLU A 256 43.12 -29.44 0.06
CA GLU A 256 44.44 -30.07 -0.02
C GLU A 256 44.31 -31.57 -0.30
N PRO A 257 45.21 -32.20 -1.08
CA PRO A 257 45.14 -33.63 -1.37
C PRO A 257 45.14 -34.51 -0.10
N ASP A 258 44.32 -35.55 -0.10
CA ASP A 258 44.27 -36.57 0.95
C ASP A 258 45.57 -37.39 0.94
N GLY A 259 46.48 -37.08 1.85
CA GLY A 259 47.72 -37.83 2.04
C GLY A 259 47.58 -38.94 3.07
N GLU A 260 48.13 -40.12 2.78
CA GLU A 260 48.44 -41.12 3.81
C GLU A 260 49.65 -40.60 4.60
N TRP A 261 49.43 -40.17 5.85
CA TRP A 261 50.49 -39.67 6.72
C TRP A 261 51.47 -40.81 7.06
N ILE A 262 52.61 -40.89 6.37
CA ILE A 262 53.67 -41.84 6.72
C ILE A 262 54.44 -41.28 7.92
N ARG A 263 54.26 -41.88 9.10
CA ARG A 263 55.13 -41.65 10.26
C ARG A 263 56.50 -42.26 10.01
N VAL A 264 57.50 -41.43 9.70
CA VAL A 264 58.90 -41.86 9.67
C VAL A 264 59.53 -41.60 11.05
N GLY A 265 59.55 -42.63 11.90
CA GLY A 265 60.25 -42.56 13.18
C GLY A 265 61.77 -42.71 13.01
N LEU A 266 62.51 -41.61 13.14
CA LEU A 266 63.98 -41.65 13.22
C LEU A 266 64.43 -41.99 14.65
N TYR A 267 64.82 -43.24 14.89
CA TYR A 267 65.44 -43.65 16.14
C TYR A 267 66.87 -43.10 16.23
N LEU A 268 67.05 -41.96 16.89
CA LEU A 268 68.37 -41.48 17.28
C LEU A 268 68.83 -42.20 18.55
N GLY A 269 69.69 -43.20 18.36
CA GLY A 269 70.54 -43.72 19.43
C GLY A 269 70.68 -45.25 19.46
N GLN A 270 71.71 -45.76 18.78
CA GLN A 270 72.66 -46.84 19.15
C GLN A 270 73.23 -47.49 17.86
N PRO A 271 74.50 -47.91 17.82
CA PRO A 271 75.10 -48.48 16.62
C PRO A 271 74.90 -50.00 16.61
N ALA A 272 74.14 -50.54 15.65
CA ALA A 272 74.43 -51.79 14.92
C ALA A 272 73.20 -52.32 14.14
N PHE A 273 73.35 -52.36 12.82
CA PHE A 273 72.87 -53.36 11.86
C PHE A 273 71.46 -53.98 12.00
N SER A 274 70.62 -53.70 10.99
CA SER A 274 69.86 -54.73 10.25
C SER A 274 69.55 -54.23 8.82
N PRO A 275 69.77 -55.02 7.75
CA PRO A 275 69.55 -54.60 6.37
C PRO A 275 68.17 -55.01 5.87
N ALA A 276 67.20 -54.09 5.86
CA ALA A 276 65.91 -54.37 5.19
C ALA A 276 65.16 -53.16 4.64
N CYS A 277 65.57 -51.92 4.93
CA CYS A 277 65.05 -50.74 4.24
C CYS A 277 66.25 -49.99 3.66
N GLY A 278 66.28 -49.80 2.34
CA GLY A 278 67.32 -49.03 1.68
C GLY A 278 67.33 -47.62 2.24
N ASP A 279 68.41 -47.28 2.96
CA ASP A 279 68.68 -45.94 3.45
C ASP A 279 68.98 -45.02 2.25
N PRO A 280 68.18 -43.98 1.98
CA PRO A 280 68.44 -43.06 0.88
C PRO A 280 69.54 -42.03 1.22
N PHE A 281 70.10 -42.04 2.44
CA PHE A 281 71.09 -41.06 2.91
C PHE A 281 72.55 -41.53 2.87
N SER A 282 72.86 -42.65 2.21
CA SER A 282 74.22 -43.21 2.18
C SER A 282 75.27 -42.40 1.39
N GLY A 283 74.98 -41.14 1.03
CA GLY A 283 75.82 -40.29 0.18
C GLY A 283 76.54 -39.12 0.87
N TYR A 284 76.19 -38.76 2.11
CA TYR A 284 76.75 -37.56 2.76
C TYR A 284 77.31 -37.86 4.16
N PRO A 285 78.64 -38.08 4.31
CA PRO A 285 79.26 -38.18 5.62
C PRO A 285 79.45 -36.78 6.22
N GLY A 286 78.77 -36.49 7.34
CA GLY A 286 79.15 -35.37 8.23
C GLY A 286 78.09 -34.33 8.59
N TYR A 287 76.79 -34.57 8.40
CA TYR A 287 75.75 -33.62 8.85
C TYR A 287 75.19 -34.00 10.23
N THR A 288 75.42 -33.14 11.22
CA THR A 288 74.64 -33.05 12.47
C THR A 288 73.59 -31.96 12.28
N LEU A 289 72.30 -32.30 12.44
CA LEU A 289 71.20 -31.34 12.48
C LEU A 289 70.98 -30.89 13.93
N ASP A 290 71.06 -29.59 14.19
CA ASP A 290 70.77 -28.97 15.48
C ASP A 290 69.33 -28.43 15.52
N ARG A 291 68.84 -28.15 16.74
CA ARG A 291 67.47 -27.69 16.99
C ARG A 291 67.21 -26.35 16.26
N GLY A 292 66.32 -26.37 15.28
CA GLY A 292 65.97 -25.20 14.45
C GLY A 292 66.52 -25.22 13.03
N ASP A 293 67.21 -26.29 12.62
CA ASP A 293 67.65 -26.45 11.23
C ASP A 293 66.48 -26.83 10.30
N PRO A 294 66.40 -26.27 9.08
CA PRO A 294 65.42 -26.69 8.07
C PRO A 294 65.73 -28.10 7.54
N CYS A 295 64.69 -28.94 7.27
CA CYS A 295 64.89 -30.25 6.63
C CYS A 295 65.65 -30.06 5.29
N PRO A 296 66.65 -30.91 4.95
CA PRO A 296 67.49 -30.71 3.78
C PRO A 296 66.70 -30.85 2.48
N ALA A 297 66.69 -29.79 1.66
CA ALA A 297 65.87 -29.60 0.45
C ALA A 297 66.24 -30.48 -0.77
N SER A 298 66.79 -31.67 -0.58
CA SER A 298 67.30 -32.50 -1.69
C SER A 298 66.34 -33.59 -2.21
N PHE A 299 65.09 -33.60 -1.76
CA PHE A 299 64.01 -34.33 -2.44
C PHE A 299 63.19 -33.35 -3.27
N LEU A 300 62.96 -33.72 -4.53
CA LEU A 300 62.38 -32.90 -5.59
C LEU A 300 61.04 -32.26 -5.15
N GLY A 301 61.01 -30.95 -4.95
CA GLY A 301 59.81 -30.13 -5.14
C GLY A 301 58.82 -29.95 -3.98
N ASP A 302 59.00 -30.60 -2.82
CA ASP A 302 57.97 -30.60 -1.76
C ASP A 302 58.30 -29.74 -0.53
N VAL A 303 57.25 -29.17 0.07
CA VAL A 303 57.28 -28.35 1.29
C VAL A 303 57.08 -29.26 2.50
N TYR A 304 57.98 -29.17 3.48
CA TYR A 304 57.94 -29.93 4.74
C TYR A 304 57.68 -28.97 5.90
N ASP A 305 56.74 -29.29 6.79
CA ASP A 305 56.55 -28.62 8.08
C ASP A 305 57.09 -29.49 9.23
N CYS A 306 57.76 -28.86 10.20
CA CYS A 306 58.29 -29.50 11.40
C CYS A 306 57.51 -29.02 12.64
N PHE A 307 57.05 -29.95 13.49
CA PHE A 307 56.48 -29.63 14.81
C PHE A 307 57.30 -30.28 15.93
N ASP A 308 57.42 -29.58 17.07
CA ASP A 308 58.09 -30.06 18.29
C ASP A 308 57.00 -30.49 19.30
N GLU A 309 56.77 -31.79 19.48
CA GLU A 309 55.92 -32.31 20.56
C GLU A 309 56.79 -32.85 21.70
N THR A 310 56.82 -32.13 22.83
CA THR A 310 57.35 -32.67 24.08
C THR A 310 56.39 -33.70 24.68
N ILE A 311 56.70 -34.99 24.52
CA ILE A 311 55.99 -36.07 25.20
C ILE A 311 56.43 -36.14 26.68
N PRO A 312 55.52 -36.00 27.67
CA PRO A 312 55.89 -36.05 29.08
C PRO A 312 56.27 -37.47 29.50
N GLY A 313 57.49 -37.66 30.04
CA GLY A 313 57.90 -38.88 30.74
C GLY A 313 59.02 -39.70 30.10
N VAL A 314 59.57 -39.27 28.96
CA VAL A 314 60.74 -39.91 28.34
C VAL A 314 61.83 -38.85 28.18
N GLY A 315 62.99 -39.05 28.84
CA GLY A 315 64.06 -38.05 28.86
C GLY A 315 64.50 -37.59 27.46
N ASN A 316 64.74 -36.28 27.31
CA ASN A 316 65.24 -35.54 26.14
C ASN A 316 65.29 -36.35 24.83
N ARG A 317 64.12 -36.70 24.30
CA ARG A 317 63.95 -37.09 22.91
C ARG A 317 63.50 -35.86 22.15
N VAL A 318 64.28 -35.47 21.15
CA VAL A 318 63.82 -34.56 20.09
C VAL A 318 63.40 -35.48 18.95
N GLU A 319 62.10 -35.59 18.72
CA GLU A 319 61.55 -36.36 17.62
C GLU A 319 61.35 -35.39 16.45
N LEU A 320 62.24 -35.45 15.46
CA LEU A 320 62.10 -34.68 14.23
C LEU A 320 61.09 -35.40 13.33
N GLN A 321 59.90 -34.82 13.18
CA GLN A 321 58.91 -35.25 12.20
C GLN A 321 59.12 -34.41 10.93
N CYS A 322 59.70 -34.99 9.87
CA CYS A 322 59.62 -34.40 8.52
C CYS A 322 58.46 -35.12 7.80
N HIS A 323 57.44 -34.38 7.35
CA HIS A 323 56.26 -34.91 6.67
C HIS A 323 56.45 -34.92 5.15
N GLN A 324 56.45 -36.10 4.51
CA GLN A 324 56.55 -36.18 3.05
C GLN A 324 55.15 -36.04 2.42
N LYS A 325 55.01 -35.05 1.54
CA LYS A 325 53.91 -34.95 0.57
C LYS A 325 54.20 -35.95 -0.56
N LEU A 326 53.27 -36.87 -0.85
CA LEU A 326 53.37 -37.76 -2.01
C LEU A 326 52.74 -37.12 -3.24
#